data_AF-A0A2H3KNH8-F1
#
_entry.id   AF-A0A2H3KNH8-F1
#
_cell.length_a   1.000
_cell.length_b   1.000
_cell.length_c   1.000
_cell.angle_alpha   90.00
_cell.angle_beta   90.00
_cell.angle_gamma   90.00
#
_symmetry.space_group_name_H-M   'P 1'
#
loop_
_entity.id
_entity.type
_entity.pdbx_description
1 polymer ?
#
loop_
_entity_poly.entity_id
_entity_poly.type
_entity_poly.pdbx_seq_one_letter_code
_entity_poly.pdbx_strand_id
1 'polypeptide(L)'
;MLTDKQLEARRNLQRWLPWMGLILLVVGLYVSAFLIPDLVETAAGPQQLTLDEAANVASATRTYARIEEGAWDCETLQQVQGLSATSIRYGFGPLNEREETKYTEVFFTDNARDVVVFVTLSGDVQCDDLTRQWPTGYLYMMNDGTRQALTNEARLARYFTTDTFLEFCGYCGRQNSLIGAGFGVVFTVAGMAMLFVWWRWRQQG
;
A
#
# COMPACT_ATOMS: atom_id res chain seq x y z
N MET A 1 4.14 27.13 46.11
CA MET A 1 5.06 28.05 45.39
C MET A 1 5.72 27.27 44.28
N LEU A 2 5.60 27.73 43.03
CA LEU A 2 6.36 27.18 41.90
C LEU A 2 7.78 27.76 41.96
N THR A 3 8.77 26.94 41.61
CA THR A 3 10.16 27.42 41.47
C THR A 3 10.31 28.28 40.21
N ASP A 4 11.30 29.18 40.16
CA ASP A 4 11.54 30.04 38.98
C ASP A 4 11.74 29.23 37.69
N LYS A 5 12.40 28.07 37.79
CA LYS A 5 12.55 27.11 36.67
C LYS A 5 11.21 26.58 36.16
N GLN A 6 10.24 26.35 37.04
CA GLN A 6 8.90 25.89 36.65
C GLN A 6 8.07 27.01 36.00
N LEU A 7 8.26 28.26 36.43
CA LEU A 7 7.63 29.43 35.81
C LEU A 7 8.17 29.69 34.39
N GLU A 8 9.48 29.58 34.20
CA GLU A 8 10.12 29.72 32.89
C GLU A 8 9.71 28.60 31.93
N ALA A 9 9.71 27.35 32.40
CA ALA A 9 9.24 26.20 31.62
C ALA A 9 7.77 26.35 31.19
N ARG A 10 6.91 26.86 32.08
CA ARG A 10 5.49 27.11 31.76
C ARG A 10 5.29 28.18 30.70
N ARG A 11 6.05 29.28 30.76
CA ARG A 11 6.01 30.34 29.73
C ARG A 11 6.50 29.84 28.38
N ASN A 12 7.60 29.09 28.37
CA ASN A 12 8.12 28.47 27.15
C ASN A 12 7.08 27.49 26.58
N LEU A 13 6.48 26.64 27.42
CA LEU A 13 5.43 25.73 26.97
C LEU A 13 4.23 26.50 26.39
N GLN A 14 3.73 27.54 27.05
CA GLN A 14 2.63 28.37 26.52
C GLN A 14 2.94 29.01 25.17
N ARG A 15 4.21 29.36 24.91
CA ARG A 15 4.64 29.95 23.64
C ARG A 15 4.73 28.91 22.51
N TRP A 16 5.18 27.69 22.84
CA TRP A 16 5.42 26.63 21.85
C TRP A 16 4.21 25.73 21.59
N LEU A 17 3.33 25.55 22.56
CA LEU A 17 2.13 24.71 22.45
C LEU A 17 1.24 25.04 21.23
N PRO A 18 0.94 26.31 20.88
CA PRO A 18 0.10 26.59 19.71
C PRO A 18 0.81 26.27 18.40
N TRP A 19 2.14 26.46 18.33
CA TRP A 19 2.92 26.12 17.14
C TRP A 19 2.99 24.60 16.93
N MET A 20 3.23 23.83 18.01
CA MET A 20 3.19 22.37 17.94
C MET A 20 1.79 21.86 17.55
N GLY A 21 0.75 22.42 18.16
CA GLY A 21 -0.64 22.07 17.84
C GLY A 21 -0.98 22.35 16.37
N LEU A 22 -0.58 23.51 15.85
CA LEU A 22 -0.78 23.88 14.45
C LEU A 22 -0.02 22.95 13.50
N ILE A 23 1.25 22.65 13.78
CA ILE A 23 2.06 21.74 12.96
C ILE A 23 1.43 20.35 12.91
N LEU A 24 1.05 19.79 14.07
CA LEU A 24 0.40 18.48 14.14
C LEU A 24 -0.94 18.47 13.39
N LEU A 25 -1.71 19.54 13.48
CA LEU A 25 -2.98 19.67 12.78
C LEU A 25 -2.79 19.74 11.27
N VAL A 26 -1.83 20.53 10.78
CA VAL A 26 -1.53 20.64 9.34
C VAL A 26 -1.00 19.32 8.81
N VAL A 27 -0.06 18.67 9.52
CA VAL A 27 0.47 17.36 9.12
C VAL A 27 -0.63 16.30 9.13
N GLY A 28 -1.46 16.27 10.17
CA GLY A 28 -2.59 15.34 10.28
C GLY A 28 -3.58 15.50 9.12
N LEU A 29 -4.02 16.74 8.86
CA LEU A 29 -4.92 17.05 7.74
C LEU A 29 -4.31 16.72 6.39
N TYR A 30 -3.02 17.02 6.18
CA TYR A 30 -2.31 16.69 4.95
C TYR A 30 -2.30 15.17 4.74
N VAL A 31 -1.85 14.40 5.73
CA VAL A 31 -1.80 12.93 5.65
C VAL A 31 -3.21 12.36 5.42
N SER A 32 -4.21 12.86 6.14
CA SER A 32 -5.61 12.46 5.96
C SER A 32 -6.16 12.79 4.56
N ALA A 33 -5.83 13.93 3.97
CA ALA A 33 -6.33 14.31 2.64
C ALA A 33 -5.90 13.35 1.53
N PHE A 34 -4.68 12.79 1.62
CA PHE A 34 -4.18 11.82 0.63
C PHE A 34 -4.62 10.39 0.92
N LEU A 35 -4.82 10.03 2.20
CA LEU A 35 -5.06 8.64 2.58
C LEU A 35 -6.53 8.29 2.81
N ILE A 36 -7.40 9.26 3.11
CA ILE A 36 -8.83 9.01 3.29
C ILE A 36 -9.49 8.50 2.00
N PRO A 37 -9.23 9.06 0.80
CA PRO A 37 -9.82 8.53 -0.44
C PRO A 37 -9.46 7.05 -0.65
N ASP A 38 -8.17 6.70 -0.53
CA ASP A 38 -7.69 5.32 -0.62
C ASP A 38 -8.32 4.41 0.47
N LEU A 39 -8.50 4.92 1.68
CA LEU A 39 -9.15 4.19 2.78
C LEU A 39 -10.64 3.93 2.49
N VAL A 40 -11.35 4.92 1.94
CA VAL A 40 -12.78 4.80 1.63
C VAL A 40 -13.00 3.78 0.52
N GLU A 41 -12.20 3.85 -0.55
CA GLU A 41 -12.25 2.88 -1.64
C GLU A 41 -11.93 1.47 -1.16
N THR A 42 -10.92 1.29 -0.30
CA THR A 42 -10.60 -0.02 0.27
C THR A 42 -11.63 -0.52 1.30
N ALA A 43 -12.29 0.39 2.03
CA ALA A 43 -13.34 0.06 3.00
C ALA A 43 -14.65 -0.34 2.31
N ALA A 44 -14.96 0.23 1.14
CA ALA A 44 -16.10 -0.19 0.31
C ALA A 44 -15.95 -1.65 -0.18
N GLY A 45 -14.74 -2.19 -0.14
CA GLY A 45 -14.42 -3.54 -0.61
C GLY A 45 -14.01 -3.53 -2.08
N PRO A 46 -13.43 -4.64 -2.56
CA PRO A 46 -13.01 -4.74 -3.96
C PRO A 46 -14.21 -4.76 -4.88
N GLN A 47 -14.15 -4.00 -5.97
CA GLN A 47 -15.12 -4.12 -7.05
C GLN A 47 -14.96 -5.49 -7.73
N GLN A 48 -16.03 -6.28 -7.79
CA GLN A 48 -16.03 -7.54 -8.52
C GLN A 48 -16.07 -7.23 -10.02
N LEU A 49 -15.11 -7.76 -10.77
CA LEU A 49 -14.97 -7.57 -12.22
C LEU A 49 -14.70 -8.92 -12.90
N THR A 50 -15.20 -9.07 -14.13
CA THR A 50 -14.69 -10.10 -15.05
C THR A 50 -13.36 -9.66 -15.67
N LEU A 51 -12.67 -10.55 -16.39
CA LEU A 51 -11.45 -10.18 -17.12
C LEU A 51 -11.69 -9.13 -18.20
N ASP A 52 -12.81 -9.24 -18.92
CA ASP A 52 -13.19 -8.26 -19.95
C ASP A 52 -13.55 -6.91 -19.35
N GLU A 53 -14.26 -6.89 -18.22
CA GLU A 53 -14.55 -5.65 -17.50
C GLU A 53 -13.27 -5.02 -16.94
N ALA A 54 -12.36 -5.85 -16.41
CA ALA A 54 -11.05 -5.40 -15.95
C ALA A 54 -10.26 -4.74 -17.10
N ALA A 55 -10.28 -5.32 -18.30
CA ALA A 55 -9.64 -4.76 -19.49
C ALA A 55 -10.23 -3.38 -19.88
N ASN A 56 -11.55 -3.21 -19.74
CA ASN A 56 -12.24 -1.97 -20.09
C ASN A 56 -12.10 -0.86 -19.03
N VAL A 57 -11.97 -1.23 -17.75
CA VAL A 57 -11.87 -0.29 -16.63
C VAL A 57 -10.41 0.06 -16.30
N ALA A 58 -9.46 -0.82 -16.62
CA ALA A 58 -8.05 -0.57 -16.38
C ALA A 58 -7.60 0.71 -17.09
N SER A 59 -7.09 1.64 -16.29
CA SER A 59 -6.55 2.91 -16.78
C SER A 59 -5.25 3.23 -16.04
N ALA A 60 -4.70 4.43 -16.26
CA ALA A 60 -3.63 4.94 -15.42
C ALA A 60 -4.07 5.16 -13.96
N THR A 61 -5.38 5.26 -13.72
CA THR A 61 -5.98 5.39 -12.39
C THR A 61 -6.12 4.02 -11.76
N ARG A 62 -5.75 3.89 -10.48
CA ARG A 62 -5.77 2.62 -9.76
C ARG A 62 -7.21 2.23 -9.40
N THR A 63 -7.63 1.02 -9.73
CA THR A 63 -8.95 0.50 -9.35
C THR A 63 -8.78 -0.67 -8.39
N TYR A 64 -9.37 -0.59 -7.19
CA TYR A 64 -9.34 -1.70 -6.24
C TYR A 64 -10.41 -2.74 -6.62
N ALA A 65 -9.97 -3.89 -7.12
CA ALA A 65 -10.82 -4.89 -7.76
C ALA A 65 -10.55 -6.32 -7.27
N ARG A 66 -11.51 -7.20 -7.56
CA ARG A 66 -11.39 -8.66 -7.49
C ARG A 66 -11.82 -9.22 -8.84
N ILE A 67 -10.96 -10.04 -9.46
CA ILE A 67 -11.28 -10.66 -10.75
C ILE A 67 -11.85 -12.05 -10.52
N GLU A 68 -13.12 -12.27 -10.84
CA GLU A 68 -13.85 -13.50 -10.49
C GLU A 68 -13.84 -14.58 -11.58
N GLU A 69 -13.23 -14.28 -12.72
CA GLU A 69 -13.19 -15.18 -13.88
C GLU A 69 -11.77 -15.28 -14.42
N GLY A 70 -11.34 -16.51 -14.76
CA GLY A 70 -10.02 -16.78 -15.29
C GLY A 70 -9.35 -17.97 -14.61
N ALA A 71 -8.11 -18.23 -15.00
CA ALA A 71 -7.28 -19.29 -14.48
C ALA A 71 -5.87 -18.78 -14.19
N TRP A 72 -5.29 -19.27 -13.09
CA TRP A 72 -3.89 -19.04 -12.77
C TRP A 72 -3.00 -19.88 -13.70
N ASP A 73 -2.07 -19.24 -14.38
CA ASP A 73 -1.02 -19.93 -15.14
C ASP A 73 0.14 -20.25 -14.20
N CYS A 74 -0.01 -21.31 -13.40
CA CYS A 74 0.97 -21.67 -12.39
C CYS A 74 2.34 -22.07 -12.94
N GLU A 75 2.46 -22.39 -14.23
CA GLU A 75 3.77 -22.62 -14.85
C GLU A 75 4.61 -21.35 -14.93
N THR A 76 3.97 -20.19 -14.80
CA THR A 76 4.63 -18.88 -14.80
C THR A 76 4.92 -18.32 -13.41
N LEU A 77 4.58 -19.09 -12.37
CA LEU A 77 4.79 -18.69 -10.99
C LEU A 77 6.29 -18.52 -10.72
N GLN A 78 6.67 -17.32 -10.29
CA GLN A 78 8.02 -16.98 -9.94
C GLN A 78 8.05 -16.35 -8.54
N GLN A 79 8.95 -16.86 -7.72
CA GLN A 79 9.19 -16.31 -6.39
C GLN A 79 10.39 -15.37 -6.47
N VAL A 80 10.16 -14.09 -6.15
CA VAL A 80 11.24 -13.12 -6.12
C VAL A 80 11.79 -13.03 -4.71
N GLN A 81 13.05 -13.43 -4.60
CA GLN A 81 13.78 -13.43 -3.35
C GLN A 81 14.44 -12.07 -3.12
N GLY A 82 14.52 -11.67 -1.85
CA GLY A 82 15.24 -10.47 -1.47
C GLY A 82 15.76 -10.56 -0.04
N LEU A 83 16.72 -9.70 0.28
CA LEU A 83 17.33 -9.66 1.61
C LEU A 83 16.28 -9.37 2.69
N SER A 84 16.19 -10.24 3.70
CA SER A 84 15.31 -10.06 4.85
C SER A 84 15.60 -8.71 5.54
N ALA A 85 14.57 -7.90 5.85
CA ALA A 85 14.77 -6.67 6.62
C ALA A 85 15.19 -6.97 8.08
N THR A 86 14.88 -8.18 8.54
CA THR A 86 15.15 -8.69 9.89
C THR A 86 16.63 -9.01 10.09
N SER A 87 17.37 -9.38 9.05
CA SER A 87 18.82 -9.61 9.12
C SER A 87 19.62 -8.31 9.26
N ILE A 88 19.11 -7.19 8.77
CA ILE A 88 19.77 -5.87 8.87
C ILE A 88 19.69 -5.31 10.30
N ARG A 89 18.63 -5.64 11.06
CA ARG A 89 18.38 -5.05 12.39
C ARG A 89 19.17 -5.69 13.53
N TYR A 90 19.64 -6.93 13.36
CA TYR A 90 20.41 -7.68 14.36
C TYR A 90 21.76 -8.08 13.76
N GLY A 91 22.69 -7.13 13.66
CA GLY A 91 24.01 -7.32 13.06
C GLY A 91 24.95 -8.24 13.85
N PHE A 92 24.63 -9.52 13.96
CA PHE A 92 25.49 -10.54 14.59
C PHE A 92 25.35 -11.91 13.92
N GLY A 93 26.30 -12.27 13.06
CA GLY A 93 26.58 -13.66 12.69
C GLY A 93 27.08 -13.83 11.24
N PRO A 94 28.13 -14.64 10.99
CA PRO A 94 28.59 -14.92 9.64
C PRO A 94 27.60 -15.87 8.93
N LEU A 95 27.28 -15.57 7.67
CA LEU A 95 26.74 -16.48 6.66
C LEU A 95 25.40 -17.17 7.00
N ASN A 96 24.33 -16.38 7.09
CA ASN A 96 22.99 -16.84 6.73
C ASN A 96 22.20 -15.63 6.23
N GLU A 97 22.59 -15.12 5.05
CA GLU A 97 21.67 -14.35 4.21
C GLU A 97 20.50 -15.28 3.87
N ARG A 98 19.51 -15.36 4.77
CA ARG A 98 18.25 -16.03 4.46
C ARG A 98 17.55 -15.14 3.44
N GLU A 99 17.74 -15.50 2.18
CA GLU A 99 16.88 -15.06 1.09
C GLU A 99 15.45 -15.44 1.49
N GLU A 100 14.63 -14.43 1.74
CA GLU A 100 13.20 -14.61 2.00
C GLU A 100 12.47 -14.18 0.74
N THR A 101 11.48 -14.98 0.32
CA THR A 101 10.58 -14.59 -0.77
C THR A 101 9.85 -13.31 -0.37
N LYS A 102 10.14 -12.22 -1.07
CA LYS A 102 9.52 -10.91 -0.83
C LYS A 102 8.12 -10.89 -1.41
N TYR A 103 8.01 -11.37 -2.64
CA TYR A 103 6.77 -11.40 -3.39
C TYR A 103 6.78 -12.55 -4.39
N THR A 104 5.59 -12.98 -4.77
CA THR A 104 5.33 -14.00 -5.78
C THR A 104 4.66 -13.31 -6.96
N GLU A 105 5.16 -13.61 -8.16
CA GLU A 105 4.63 -13.13 -9.43
C GLU A 105 4.02 -14.30 -10.19
N VAL A 106 2.86 -14.11 -10.79
CA VAL A 106 2.17 -15.16 -11.55
C VAL A 106 1.20 -14.52 -12.52
N PHE A 107 0.98 -15.16 -13.67
CA PHE A 107 -0.04 -14.70 -14.61
C PHE A 107 -1.42 -15.31 -14.32
N PHE A 108 -2.45 -14.51 -14.55
CA PHE A 108 -3.84 -14.89 -14.48
C PHE A 108 -4.52 -14.48 -15.79
N THR A 109 -5.18 -15.42 -16.46
CA THR A 109 -5.68 -15.21 -17.82
C THR A 109 -6.94 -16.02 -18.08
N ASP A 110 -7.68 -15.67 -19.12
CA ASP A 110 -8.83 -16.41 -19.61
C ASP A 110 -8.41 -17.62 -20.45
N ASN A 111 -9.37 -18.47 -20.82
CA ASN A 111 -9.08 -19.67 -21.61
C ASN A 111 -8.58 -19.36 -23.03
N ALA A 112 -9.00 -18.25 -23.64
CA ALA A 112 -8.56 -17.83 -24.96
C ALA A 112 -7.24 -17.05 -24.92
N ARG A 113 -6.82 -16.59 -23.72
CA ARG A 113 -5.67 -15.72 -23.49
C ARG A 113 -5.81 -14.38 -24.21
N ASP A 114 -7.03 -13.86 -24.28
CA ASP A 114 -7.33 -12.55 -24.84
C ASP A 114 -6.94 -11.43 -23.86
N VAL A 115 -7.02 -11.72 -22.55
CA VAL A 115 -6.62 -10.81 -21.47
C VAL A 115 -5.63 -11.51 -20.54
N VAL A 116 -4.46 -10.89 -20.37
CA VAL A 116 -3.41 -11.41 -19.47
C VAL A 116 -3.17 -10.42 -18.35
N VAL A 117 -3.33 -10.91 -17.12
CA VAL A 117 -3.12 -10.14 -15.90
C VAL A 117 -1.83 -10.62 -15.24
N PHE A 118 -0.86 -9.74 -15.12
CA PHE A 118 0.34 -9.97 -14.33
C PHE A 118 0.04 -9.66 -12.87
N VAL A 119 0.01 -10.69 -12.02
CA VAL A 119 -0.35 -10.56 -10.61
C VAL A 119 0.88 -10.64 -9.73
N THR A 120 1.05 -9.65 -8.85
CA THR A 120 2.09 -9.66 -7.83
C THR A 120 1.49 -9.74 -6.42
N LEU A 121 1.91 -10.74 -5.66
CA LEU A 121 1.41 -11.08 -4.33
C LEU A 121 2.54 -10.99 -3.30
N SER A 122 2.23 -10.61 -2.06
CA SER A 122 3.26 -10.55 -1.00
C SER A 122 3.60 -11.96 -0.50
N GLY A 123 4.90 -12.20 -0.28
CA GLY A 123 5.41 -13.42 0.33
C GLY A 123 5.48 -14.63 -0.61
N ASP A 124 5.72 -15.80 -0.02
CA ASP A 124 5.71 -17.11 -0.66
C ASP A 124 4.27 -17.61 -0.78
N VAL A 125 3.76 -17.66 -2.01
CA VAL A 125 2.43 -18.18 -2.31
C VAL A 125 2.57 -19.36 -3.26
N GLN A 126 1.97 -20.49 -2.89
CA GLN A 126 1.99 -21.71 -3.70
C GLN A 126 0.78 -21.75 -4.64
N CYS A 127 0.93 -22.39 -5.80
CA CYS A 127 -0.17 -22.54 -6.76
C CYS A 127 -1.42 -23.18 -6.15
N ASP A 128 -1.26 -24.17 -5.28
CA ASP A 128 -2.38 -24.85 -4.61
C ASP A 128 -3.24 -23.89 -3.77
N ASP A 129 -2.63 -22.83 -3.22
CA ASP A 129 -3.34 -21.79 -2.48
C ASP A 129 -4.04 -20.80 -3.41
N LEU A 130 -3.44 -20.52 -4.58
CA LEU A 130 -4.00 -19.62 -5.60
C LEU A 130 -5.26 -20.19 -6.24
N THR A 131 -5.27 -21.48 -6.59
CA THR A 131 -6.43 -22.10 -7.27
C THR A 131 -7.74 -22.03 -6.49
N ARG A 132 -7.68 -21.73 -5.19
CA ARG A 132 -8.84 -21.57 -4.31
C ARG A 132 -9.26 -20.11 -4.10
N GLN A 133 -8.55 -19.17 -4.71
CA GLN A 133 -8.69 -17.74 -4.45
C GLN A 133 -8.69 -16.93 -5.75
N TRP A 134 -9.55 -15.92 -5.78
CA TRP A 134 -9.57 -14.93 -6.83
C TRP A 134 -8.59 -13.80 -6.53
N PRO A 135 -7.81 -13.32 -7.52
CA PRO A 135 -6.90 -12.19 -7.31
C PRO A 135 -7.70 -10.98 -6.81
N THR A 136 -7.27 -10.41 -5.69
CA THR A 136 -7.87 -9.21 -5.06
C THR A 136 -6.78 -8.20 -4.76
N GLY A 137 -6.94 -6.94 -5.20
CA GLY A 137 -5.84 -5.98 -5.24
C GLY A 137 -6.13 -4.77 -6.12
N TYR A 138 -5.09 -4.00 -6.42
CA TYR A 138 -5.20 -2.86 -7.32
C TYR A 138 -4.89 -3.27 -8.74
N LEU A 139 -5.84 -3.00 -9.64
CA LEU A 139 -5.77 -3.22 -11.07
C LEU A 139 -5.29 -1.94 -11.78
N TYR A 140 -4.41 -2.12 -12.76
CA TYR A 140 -3.90 -1.05 -13.62
C TYR A 140 -3.50 -1.60 -14.98
N MET A 141 -3.42 -0.70 -15.97
CA MET A 141 -2.80 -1.05 -17.25
C MET A 141 -1.32 -1.36 -17.05
N MET A 142 -0.84 -2.45 -17.66
CA MET A 142 0.58 -2.78 -17.62
C MET A 142 1.37 -1.67 -18.30
N ASN A 143 2.35 -1.11 -17.59
CA ASN A 143 3.18 -0.05 -18.15
C ASN A 143 4.21 -0.62 -19.14
N ASP A 144 4.70 0.22 -20.04
CA ASP A 144 5.66 -0.19 -21.09
C ASP A 144 6.96 -0.77 -20.52
N GLY A 145 7.41 -0.29 -19.36
CA GLY A 145 8.63 -0.77 -18.69
C GLY A 145 8.48 -2.20 -18.17
N THR A 146 7.39 -2.48 -17.46
CA THR A 146 7.03 -3.84 -17.00
C THR A 146 6.87 -4.76 -18.21
N ARG A 147 6.16 -4.32 -19.24
CA ARG A 147 5.95 -5.10 -20.47
C ARG A 147 7.27 -5.43 -21.16
N GLN A 148 8.18 -4.46 -21.26
CA GLN A 148 9.50 -4.65 -21.86
C GLN A 148 10.37 -5.61 -21.02
N ALA A 149 10.36 -5.47 -19.69
CA ALA A 149 11.08 -6.36 -18.79
C ALA A 149 10.61 -7.82 -18.93
N LEU A 150 9.29 -8.06 -18.86
CA LEU A 150 8.69 -9.39 -19.01
C LEU A 150 8.90 -9.98 -20.42
N THR A 151 8.97 -9.12 -21.44
CA THR A 151 9.33 -9.53 -22.81
C THR A 151 10.78 -9.98 -22.89
N ASN A 152 11.71 -9.21 -22.30
CA ASN A 152 13.14 -9.54 -22.29
C ASN A 152 13.43 -10.85 -21.54
N GLU A 153 12.65 -11.15 -20.51
CA GLU A 153 12.71 -12.41 -19.75
C GLU A 153 12.00 -13.58 -20.47
N ALA A 154 11.46 -13.36 -21.67
CA ALA A 154 10.65 -14.31 -22.43
C ALA A 154 9.40 -14.83 -21.71
N ARG A 155 8.97 -14.16 -20.63
CA ARG A 155 7.79 -14.55 -19.84
C ARG A 155 6.49 -14.28 -20.59
N LEU A 156 6.46 -13.23 -21.40
CA LEU A 156 5.31 -12.94 -22.28
C LEU A 156 5.28 -13.79 -23.56
N ALA A 157 6.30 -14.61 -23.83
CA ALA A 157 6.36 -15.41 -25.06
C ALA A 157 5.19 -16.39 -25.21
N ARG A 158 4.53 -16.76 -24.09
CA ARG A 158 3.36 -17.64 -24.05
C ARG A 158 2.03 -16.94 -24.39
N TYR A 159 2.06 -15.61 -24.49
CA TYR A 159 0.91 -14.72 -24.65
C TYR A 159 1.09 -13.80 -25.87
N PHE A 160 1.79 -14.26 -26.90
CA PHE A 160 2.10 -13.46 -28.09
C PHE A 160 0.87 -13.08 -28.92
N THR A 161 -0.26 -13.75 -28.71
CA THR A 161 -1.56 -13.45 -29.34
C THR A 161 -2.41 -12.47 -28.55
N THR A 162 -1.98 -12.12 -27.34
CA THR A 162 -2.74 -11.27 -26.42
C THR A 162 -2.45 -9.81 -26.71
N ASP A 163 -3.50 -9.01 -26.86
CA ASP A 163 -3.38 -7.56 -27.06
C ASP A 163 -3.49 -6.77 -25.75
N THR A 164 -4.18 -7.34 -24.75
CA THR A 164 -4.45 -6.67 -23.47
C THR A 164 -3.60 -7.23 -22.34
N PHE A 165 -2.71 -6.39 -21.80
CA PHE A 165 -1.89 -6.70 -20.64
C PHE A 165 -2.26 -5.80 -19.47
N LEU A 166 -2.68 -6.42 -18.39
CA LEU A 166 -3.04 -5.78 -17.14
C LEU A 166 -2.01 -6.13 -16.08
N GLU A 167 -1.86 -5.25 -15.10
CA GLU A 167 -1.04 -5.51 -13.93
C GLU A 167 -1.90 -5.36 -12.68
N PHE A 168 -1.67 -6.25 -11.72
CA PHE A 168 -2.52 -6.42 -10.57
C PHE A 168 -1.66 -6.60 -9.32
N CYS A 169 -1.70 -5.62 -8.42
CA CYS A 169 -0.92 -5.66 -7.20
C CYS A 169 -1.79 -6.04 -6.01
N GLY A 170 -1.63 -7.27 -5.54
CA GLY A 170 -2.33 -7.79 -4.36
C GLY A 170 -1.82 -7.22 -3.03
N TYR A 171 -0.58 -6.70 -3.00
CA TYR A 171 0.03 -6.17 -1.76
C TYR A 171 0.13 -4.64 -1.70
N CYS A 172 -0.09 -3.95 -2.81
CA CYS A 172 0.03 -2.49 -2.89
C CYS A 172 -1.21 -1.81 -2.29
N GLY A 173 -1.35 -1.68 -0.97
CA GLY A 173 -2.14 -0.55 -0.47
C GLY A 173 -3.04 -0.75 0.75
N ARG A 174 -3.38 -1.98 1.16
CA ARG A 174 -4.33 -2.11 2.29
C ARG A 174 -3.71 -1.77 3.65
N GLN A 175 -2.49 -2.23 3.94
CA GLN A 175 -1.89 -2.02 5.27
C GLN A 175 -1.22 -0.65 5.41
N ASN A 176 -0.57 -0.16 4.35
CA ASN A 176 0.13 1.14 4.40
C ASN A 176 -0.83 2.32 4.45
N SER A 177 -1.96 2.25 3.74
CA SER A 177 -2.97 3.32 3.75
C SER A 177 -3.70 3.39 5.10
N LEU A 178 -4.05 2.24 5.69
CA LEU A 178 -4.80 2.20 6.96
C LEU A 178 -3.98 2.72 8.15
N ILE A 179 -2.70 2.36 8.22
CA ILE A 179 -1.78 2.87 9.25
C ILE A 179 -1.62 4.38 9.10
N GLY A 180 -1.41 4.88 7.88
CA GLY A 180 -1.25 6.31 7.64
C GLY A 180 -2.53 7.11 7.92
N ALA A 181 -3.71 6.59 7.57
CA ALA A 181 -4.99 7.21 7.91
C ALA A 181 -5.19 7.30 9.43
N GLY A 182 -4.84 6.23 10.16
CA GLY A 182 -4.83 6.22 11.62
C GLY A 182 -3.93 7.31 12.21
N PHE A 183 -2.69 7.42 11.71
CA PHE A 183 -1.77 8.49 12.13
C PHE A 183 -2.32 9.89 11.81
N GLY A 184 -2.92 10.09 10.64
CA GLY A 184 -3.54 11.35 10.24
C GLY A 184 -4.64 11.81 11.22
N VAL A 185 -5.53 10.89 11.60
CA VAL A 185 -6.59 11.17 12.60
C VAL A 185 -5.99 11.50 13.96
N VAL A 186 -5.03 10.70 14.43
CA VAL A 186 -4.36 10.92 15.74
C VAL A 186 -3.67 12.28 15.79
N PHE A 187 -2.92 12.66 14.75
CA PHE A 187 -2.25 13.95 14.70
C PHE A 187 -3.23 15.12 14.64
N THR A 188 -4.33 14.99 13.90
CA THR A 188 -5.37 16.02 13.81
C THR A 188 -6.05 16.24 15.17
N VAL A 189 -6.44 15.17 15.85
CA VAL A 189 -7.06 15.23 17.19
C VAL A 189 -6.09 15.78 18.23
N ALA A 190 -4.83 15.33 18.23
CA ALA A 190 -3.80 15.81 19.13
C ALA A 190 -3.50 17.31 18.91
N GLY A 191 -3.41 17.74 17.64
CA GLY A 191 -3.21 19.14 17.27
C GLY A 191 -4.36 20.03 17.76
N MET A 192 -5.62 19.62 17.53
CA MET A 192 -6.79 20.33 18.04
C MET A 192 -6.81 20.41 19.58
N ALA A 193 -6.49 19.30 20.26
CA ALA A 193 -6.45 19.27 21.72
C ALA A 193 -5.40 20.24 22.29
N MET A 194 -4.20 20.30 21.70
CA MET A 194 -3.15 21.24 22.11
C MET A 194 -3.58 22.70 21.92
N LEU A 195 -4.22 23.02 20.80
CA LEU A 195 -4.77 24.37 20.54
C LEU A 195 -5.87 24.74 21.53
N PHE A 196 -6.75 23.80 21.87
CA PHE A 196 -7.81 24.01 22.86
C PHE A 196 -7.24 24.25 24.27
N VAL A 197 -6.25 23.44 24.70
CA VAL A 197 -5.58 23.63 26.00
C VAL A 197 -4.87 24.98 26.05
N TRP A 198 -4.17 25.37 24.99
CA TRP A 198 -3.54 26.68 24.89
C TRP A 198 -4.56 27.82 25.05
N TRP A 199 -5.67 27.75 24.31
CA TRP A 199 -6.73 28.76 24.37
C TRP A 199 -7.33 28.88 25.77
N ARG A 200 -7.62 27.74 26.43
CA ARG A 200 -8.14 27.72 27.79
C ARG A 200 -7.17 28.35 28.79
N TRP A 201 -5.87 28.09 28.68
CA TRP A 201 -4.87 28.71 29.54
C TRP A 201 -4.77 30.22 29.34
N ARG A 202 -4.99 30.71 28.11
CA ARG A 202 -4.99 32.15 27.81
C ARG A 202 -6.18 32.89 28.43
N GLN A 203 -7.30 32.21 28.68
CA GLN A 203 -8.46 32.82 29.33
C GLN A 203 -8.34 32.89 30.86
N GLN A 204 -7.45 32.10 31.46
CA GLN A 204 -7.31 31.99 32.90
C GLN A 204 -6.18 32.84 33.49
N GLY A 205 -5.37 33.49 32.66
CA GLY A 205 -4.25 34.35 33.07
C GLY A 205 -4.34 35.71 32.40
#